data_AF-A0A550D0V0-F1
#
_entry.id   AF-A0A550D0V0-F1
#
_cell.length_a   1.000
_cell.length_b   1.000
_cell.length_c   1.000
_cell.angle_alpha   90.00
_cell.angle_beta   90.00
_cell.angle_gamma   90.00
#
_symmetry.space_group_name_H-M   'P 1'
#
loop_
_entity.id
_entity.type
_entity.pdbx_description
1 polymer ?
#
loop_
_entity_poly.entity_id
_entity_poly.type
_entity_poly.pdbx_seq_one_letter_code
_entity_poly.pdbx_strand_id
1 'polypeptide(L)'
;MASTLTGGELAAILGYLQALDLARQKHAPNPIPPPVERKMVLKILDMLKRRPLQRIFQEPPPHGTPYARFVGTQSNREHIQQIVEALHCVMQLSRFANLLHRPELRVALDTAFFASTFAWIEFLLPICRTAAEVDALPPDSDFLTVGFTQVVLEYLQLFTHILLRRLQGAHDVLLASGQRATAVYVRLWMHWPFTTTTDDGASTVGTAGAVLLLLPTLFIYMDDSAAARAALIAEILRSVRDRPTRFFRRYAQCMRAVVEYPELGGDDIEMFVRTLLRGLIEFIDVPGLNGRLPTSLALTMMGVVDHFLMTQPAGGAWQAAWDVCATVCLRRTTTLVRAMEKGLFALTVRIRMTMAHALHLDRMIRKIQTTASMPRAIRAFHATLPLIPPSATYEFAEELTVNVFERRYTKLQADDTAWELVQTCCNAACPSGGGDADALRACACGEALYCSKTCQRAHWTEGGHRAACASGMHSGTNDIRSGTDGIRSDRLTAKQIMRYVRETRAFVEKHYADYRPSIALHIVIRDGEKGRFLVSAERSECPEAIPAPIVAELRYDRAGEPRTLRMKFLPECYAGRIHPPYRLLTQAFFAADVVDAPPMLPDLDQRERLFGRSGELAVA
;
A
#
# COMPACT_ATOMS: atom_id res chain seq x y z
N MET A 1 43.93 24.97 27.76
CA MET A 1 45.07 25.31 26.87
C MET A 1 45.17 24.43 25.61
N ALA A 2 44.93 23.11 25.67
CA ALA A 2 44.95 22.28 24.45
C ALA A 2 43.81 22.61 23.45
N SER A 3 42.62 22.96 23.96
CA SER A 3 41.47 23.37 23.14
C SER A 3 41.74 24.68 22.35
N THR A 4 42.34 25.68 23.00
CA THR A 4 42.61 26.99 22.38
C THR A 4 43.63 26.91 21.24
N LEU A 5 44.66 26.06 21.38
CA LEU A 5 45.65 25.81 20.32
C LEU A 5 45.02 25.14 19.10
N THR A 6 44.13 24.17 19.34
CA THR A 6 43.47 23.41 18.26
C THR A 6 42.49 24.30 17.46
N GLY A 7 41.76 25.18 18.14
CA GLY A 7 40.88 26.17 17.48
C GLY A 7 41.64 27.14 16.58
N GLY A 8 42.80 27.65 17.02
CA GLY A 8 43.62 28.56 16.21
C GLY A 8 44.17 27.91 14.93
N GLU A 9 44.55 26.63 15.00
CA GLU A 9 45.00 25.87 13.82
C GLU A 9 43.86 25.61 12.83
N LEU A 10 42.66 25.30 13.33
CA LEU A 10 41.49 25.11 12.48
C LEU A 10 41.07 26.40 11.77
N ALA A 11 41.02 27.51 12.50
CA ALA A 11 40.71 28.83 11.94
C ALA A 11 41.71 29.23 10.83
N ALA A 12 43.00 28.95 11.02
CA ALA A 12 44.01 29.22 10.01
C ALA A 12 43.87 28.31 8.76
N ILE A 13 43.49 27.03 8.91
CA ILE A 13 43.17 26.16 7.76
C ILE A 13 41.97 26.73 6.98
N LEU A 14 40.89 27.10 7.69
CA LEU A 14 39.71 27.70 7.07
C LEU A 14 40.05 29.01 6.34
N GLY A 15 40.91 29.85 6.91
CA GLY A 15 41.40 31.06 6.25
C GLY A 15 42.13 30.77 4.93
N TYR A 16 42.97 29.73 4.88
CA TYR A 16 43.61 29.32 3.62
C TYR A 16 42.63 28.75 2.60
N LEU A 17 41.62 28.00 3.05
CA LEU A 17 40.56 27.47 2.17
C LEU A 17 39.69 28.60 1.59
N GLN A 18 39.38 29.61 2.41
CA GLN A 18 38.69 30.82 1.95
C GLN A 18 39.54 31.61 0.95
N ALA A 19 40.85 31.75 1.20
CA ALA A 19 41.77 32.38 0.26
C ALA A 19 41.87 31.64 -1.07
N LEU A 20 41.81 30.29 -1.05
CA LEU A 20 41.73 29.47 -2.26
C LEU A 20 40.43 29.70 -3.02
N ASP A 21 39.28 29.81 -2.34
CA ASP A 21 38.01 30.09 -3.03
C ASP A 21 37.99 31.48 -3.64
N LEU A 22 38.48 32.50 -2.92
CA LEU A 22 38.62 33.86 -3.45
C LEU A 22 39.56 33.91 -4.66
N ALA A 23 40.68 33.18 -4.62
CA ALA A 23 41.58 33.07 -5.77
C ALA A 23 40.86 32.42 -6.97
N ARG A 24 40.07 31.36 -6.73
CA ARG A 24 39.26 30.71 -7.77
C ARG A 24 38.27 31.67 -8.40
N GLN A 25 37.51 32.40 -7.59
CA GLN A 25 36.53 33.38 -8.07
C GLN A 25 37.20 34.49 -8.88
N LYS A 26 38.35 35.00 -8.40
CA LYS A 26 39.11 36.06 -9.10
C LYS A 26 39.67 35.61 -10.45
N HIS A 27 40.09 34.35 -10.57
CA HIS A 27 40.69 33.83 -11.79
C HIS A 27 39.67 33.23 -12.77
N ALA A 28 38.41 33.02 -12.36
CA ALA A 28 37.36 32.48 -13.22
C ALA A 28 37.21 33.30 -14.53
N PRO A 29 37.08 32.63 -15.70
CA PRO A 29 36.94 31.18 -15.91
C PRO A 29 38.27 30.39 -15.95
N ASN A 30 39.42 31.05 -15.82
CA ASN A 30 40.73 30.40 -15.89
C ASN A 30 41.07 29.65 -14.59
N PRO A 31 41.90 28.58 -14.67
CA PRO A 31 42.40 27.91 -13.47
C PRO A 31 43.27 28.84 -12.62
N ILE A 32 43.33 28.58 -11.31
CA ILE A 32 44.23 29.30 -10.39
C ILE A 32 45.67 29.10 -10.87
N PRO A 33 46.52 30.15 -10.90
CA PRO A 33 47.93 29.99 -11.25
C PRO A 33 48.60 28.89 -10.41
N PRO A 34 49.25 27.87 -11.02
CA PRO A 34 49.80 26.73 -10.31
C PRO A 34 50.71 27.07 -9.12
N PRO A 35 51.56 28.12 -9.16
CA PRO A 35 52.37 28.52 -8.01
C PRO A 35 51.56 28.97 -6.79
N VAL A 36 50.45 29.67 -7.03
CA VAL A 36 49.55 30.17 -5.96
C VAL A 36 48.80 29.01 -5.34
N GLU A 37 48.20 28.15 -6.17
CA GLU A 37 47.52 26.93 -5.73
C GLU A 37 48.48 26.06 -4.89
N ARG A 38 49.65 25.72 -5.45
CA ARG A 38 50.63 24.85 -4.78
C ARG A 38 51.08 25.42 -3.44
N LYS A 39 51.33 26.73 -3.37
CA LYS A 39 51.73 27.39 -2.12
C LYS A 39 50.65 27.28 -1.05
N MET A 40 49.38 27.52 -1.40
CA MET A 40 48.26 27.43 -0.46
C MET A 40 47.99 25.98 -0.03
N VAL A 41 47.98 25.04 -0.97
CA VAL A 41 47.80 23.61 -0.71
C VAL A 41 48.90 23.09 0.22
N LEU A 42 50.17 23.44 0.00
CA LEU A 42 51.27 23.03 0.88
C LEU A 42 51.11 23.58 2.31
N LYS A 43 50.60 24.80 2.47
CA LYS A 43 50.31 25.37 3.80
C LYS A 43 49.19 24.61 4.51
N ILE A 44 48.11 24.29 3.79
CA ILE A 44 47.02 23.47 4.34
C ILE A 44 47.53 22.08 4.75
N LEU A 45 48.29 21.41 3.88
CA LEU A 45 48.84 20.08 4.16
C LEU A 45 49.80 20.10 5.36
N ASP A 46 50.65 21.13 5.48
CA ASP A 46 51.56 21.27 6.62
C ASP A 46 50.80 21.39 7.95
N MET A 47 49.68 22.13 7.96
CA MET A 47 48.82 22.25 9.13
C MET A 47 48.06 20.94 9.41
N LEU A 48 47.57 20.25 8.39
CA LEU A 48 46.90 18.96 8.54
C LEU A 48 47.81 17.86 9.09
N LYS A 49 49.13 17.92 8.89
CA LYS A 49 50.09 17.00 9.52
C LYS A 49 50.03 17.00 11.05
N ARG A 50 49.63 18.13 11.65
CA ARG A 50 49.45 18.26 13.11
C ARG A 50 48.13 17.67 13.60
N ARG A 51 47.34 17.09 12.69
CA ARG A 51 46.07 16.41 12.98
C ARG A 51 45.07 17.23 13.82
N PRO A 52 44.84 18.53 13.50
CA PRO A 52 43.93 19.37 14.30
C PRO A 52 42.50 18.83 14.26
N LEU A 53 42.05 18.31 13.11
CA LEU A 53 40.72 17.71 12.97
C LEU A 53 40.54 16.47 13.84
N GLN A 54 41.52 15.56 13.84
CA GLN A 54 41.46 14.33 14.63
C GLN A 54 41.47 14.64 16.13
N ARG A 55 42.21 15.67 16.58
CA ARG A 55 42.21 16.10 17.99
C ARG A 55 40.82 16.55 18.46
N ILE A 56 40.05 17.24 17.61
CA ILE A 56 38.68 17.67 17.95
C ILE A 56 37.76 16.47 18.17
N PHE A 57 37.88 15.43 17.33
CA PHE A 57 37.05 14.22 17.42
C PHE A 57 37.71 13.07 18.21
N GLN A 58 38.84 13.31 18.88
CA GLN A 58 39.59 12.25 19.58
C GLN A 58 38.84 11.79 20.83
N GLU A 59 38.21 12.73 21.55
CA GLU A 59 37.40 12.41 22.71
C GLU A 59 36.03 11.88 22.26
N PRO A 60 35.55 10.76 22.81
CA PRO A 60 34.22 10.26 22.49
C PRO A 60 33.14 11.18 23.09
N PRO A 61 31.94 11.25 22.49
CA PRO A 61 30.83 12.01 23.07
C PRO A 61 30.48 11.52 24.49
N PRO A 62 30.17 12.41 25.44
CA PRO A 62 29.95 12.04 26.84
C PRO A 62 28.54 11.50 27.05
N HIS A 63 28.28 10.25 26.65
CA HIS A 63 26.97 9.58 26.75
C HIS A 63 26.42 9.48 28.19
N GLY A 64 27.24 9.67 29.23
CA GLY A 64 26.81 9.71 30.63
C GLY A 64 26.27 11.06 31.11
N THR A 65 26.43 12.13 30.31
CA THR A 65 25.95 13.47 30.65
C THR A 65 24.59 13.71 29.97
N PRO A 66 23.55 14.16 30.70
CA PRO A 66 22.26 14.51 30.10
C PRO A 66 22.45 15.53 28.98
N TYR A 67 21.78 15.31 27.85
CA TYR A 67 21.96 16.09 26.63
C TYR A 67 21.81 17.60 26.85
N ALA A 68 20.72 18.03 27.48
CA ALA A 68 20.46 19.43 27.81
C ALA A 68 21.54 20.06 28.71
N ARG A 69 22.07 19.29 29.67
CA ARG A 69 23.16 19.75 30.55
C ARG A 69 24.47 19.92 29.77
N PHE A 70 24.78 19.00 28.87
CA PHE A 70 25.97 19.11 28.02
C PHE A 70 25.90 20.38 27.18
N VAL A 71 24.79 20.60 26.46
CA VAL A 71 24.57 21.75 25.59
C VAL A 71 24.52 23.08 26.35
N GLY A 72 23.96 23.10 27.56
CA GLY A 72 23.84 24.31 28.38
C GLY A 72 25.15 24.77 29.03
N THR A 73 26.21 23.97 28.98
CA THR A 73 27.50 24.34 29.59
C THR A 73 28.35 25.14 28.59
N GLN A 74 28.80 26.34 28.98
CA GLN A 74 29.55 27.26 28.11
C GLN A 74 30.79 26.62 27.45
N SER A 75 31.61 25.90 28.22
CA SER A 75 32.80 25.22 27.69
C SER A 75 32.47 24.17 26.63
N ASN A 76 31.31 23.51 26.75
CA ASN A 76 30.87 22.53 25.77
C ASN A 76 30.33 23.20 24.50
N ARG A 77 29.74 24.40 24.62
CA ARG A 77 29.31 25.20 23.44
C ARG A 77 30.49 25.59 22.57
N GLU A 78 31.60 25.99 23.19
CA GLU A 78 32.86 26.25 22.46
C GLU A 78 33.34 25.00 21.72
N HIS A 79 33.25 23.83 22.35
CA HIS A 79 33.60 22.57 21.71
C HIS A 79 32.65 22.18 20.57
N ILE A 80 31.34 22.40 20.73
CA ILE A 80 30.35 22.20 19.66
C ILE A 80 30.66 23.12 18.47
N GLN A 81 31.02 24.38 18.72
CA GLN A 81 31.43 25.32 17.68
C GLN A 81 32.68 24.84 16.94
N GLN A 82 33.67 24.31 17.65
CA GLN A 82 34.86 23.69 17.04
C GLN A 82 34.48 22.48 16.18
N ILE A 83 33.50 21.66 16.60
CA ILE A 83 32.98 20.55 15.79
C ILE A 83 32.34 21.08 14.51
N VAL A 84 31.51 22.12 14.59
CA VAL A 84 30.86 22.76 13.42
C VAL A 84 31.92 23.25 12.43
N GLU A 85 32.92 23.97 12.91
CA GLU A 85 34.04 24.47 12.10
C GLU A 85 34.86 23.33 11.49
N ALA A 86 35.05 22.23 12.23
CA ALA A 86 35.77 21.06 11.75
C ALA A 86 34.99 20.36 10.63
N LEU A 87 33.66 20.23 10.75
CA LEU A 87 32.80 19.72 9.68
C LEU A 87 32.89 20.61 8.43
N HIS A 88 32.78 21.93 8.58
CA HIS A 88 32.97 22.87 7.47
C HIS A 88 34.34 22.71 6.81
N CYS A 89 35.41 22.59 7.61
CA CYS A 89 36.76 22.39 7.11
C CYS A 89 36.88 21.10 6.29
N VAL A 90 36.36 19.97 6.79
CA VAL A 90 36.31 18.70 6.04
C VAL A 90 35.54 18.86 4.73
N MET A 91 34.42 19.59 4.76
CA MET A 91 33.63 19.82 3.57
C MET A 91 34.40 20.59 2.50
N GLN A 92 35.04 21.69 2.89
CA GLN A 92 35.85 22.52 1.99
C GLN A 92 37.07 21.77 1.47
N LEU A 93 37.80 21.05 2.34
CA LEU A 93 38.92 20.19 1.94
C LEU A 93 38.50 19.17 0.88
N SER A 94 37.34 18.53 1.07
CA SER A 94 36.82 17.54 0.15
C SER A 94 36.38 18.13 -1.18
N ARG A 95 35.76 19.33 -1.17
CA ARG A 95 35.41 20.09 -2.38
C ARG A 95 36.68 20.48 -3.17
N PHE A 96 37.67 21.09 -2.51
CA PHE A 96 38.93 21.48 -3.16
C PHE A 96 39.75 20.29 -3.64
N ALA A 97 39.80 19.18 -2.91
CA ALA A 97 40.44 17.95 -3.35
C ALA A 97 39.88 17.46 -4.70
N ASN A 98 38.57 17.60 -4.92
CA ASN A 98 37.95 17.28 -6.20
C ASN A 98 38.24 18.32 -7.27
N LEU A 99 38.00 19.60 -6.96
CA LEU A 99 38.09 20.69 -7.92
C LEU A 99 39.52 20.88 -8.46
N LEU A 100 40.52 20.67 -7.60
CA LEU A 100 41.94 20.84 -7.94
C LEU A 100 42.62 19.51 -8.32
N HIS A 101 41.89 18.38 -8.28
CA HIS A 101 42.45 17.04 -8.45
C HIS A 101 43.62 16.75 -7.49
N ARG A 102 43.46 17.13 -6.22
CA ARG A 102 44.45 16.97 -5.13
C ARG A 102 43.93 16.00 -4.07
N PRO A 103 43.97 14.66 -4.29
CA PRO A 103 43.51 13.69 -3.30
C PRO A 103 44.28 13.76 -1.97
N GLU A 104 45.50 14.30 -1.97
CA GLU A 104 46.32 14.49 -0.77
C GLU A 104 45.66 15.37 0.30
N LEU A 105 44.75 16.27 -0.08
CA LEU A 105 43.96 17.07 0.87
C LEU A 105 43.01 16.22 1.73
N ARG A 106 42.82 14.94 1.40
CA ARG A 106 41.99 13.97 2.14
C ARG A 106 42.78 12.94 2.91
N VAL A 107 44.11 12.84 2.72
CA VAL A 107 44.92 11.73 3.24
C VAL A 107 44.85 11.60 4.77
N ALA A 108 44.51 12.67 5.48
CA ALA A 108 44.36 12.65 6.92
C ALA A 108 43.02 12.03 7.40
N LEU A 109 42.04 11.82 6.53
CA LEU A 109 40.68 11.40 6.90
C LEU A 109 40.51 9.89 6.74
N ASP A 110 40.80 9.14 7.80
CA ASP A 110 40.66 7.68 7.83
C ASP A 110 39.29 7.24 8.39
N THR A 111 39.03 5.92 8.37
CA THR A 111 37.78 5.34 8.86
C THR A 111 37.52 5.66 10.34
N ALA A 112 38.56 5.73 11.17
CA ALA A 112 38.44 6.03 12.59
C ALA A 112 38.01 7.49 12.82
N PHE A 113 38.58 8.43 12.07
CA PHE A 113 38.16 9.83 12.07
C PHE A 113 36.66 9.94 11.78
N PHE A 114 36.20 9.36 10.67
CA PHE A 114 34.79 9.44 10.31
C PHE A 114 33.87 8.75 11.33
N ALA A 115 34.27 7.60 11.88
CA ALA A 115 33.51 6.93 12.93
C ALA A 115 33.32 7.83 14.17
N SER A 116 34.37 8.53 14.59
CA SER A 116 34.28 9.52 15.68
C SER A 116 33.43 10.73 15.29
N THR A 117 33.56 11.24 14.06
CA THR A 117 32.71 12.33 13.56
C THR A 117 31.22 11.95 13.59
N PHE A 118 30.86 10.76 13.12
CA PHE A 118 29.47 10.28 13.18
C PHE A 118 28.98 10.06 14.60
N ALA A 119 29.85 9.67 15.55
CA ALA A 119 29.47 9.57 16.96
C ALA A 119 29.09 10.95 17.54
N TRP A 120 29.85 11.99 17.20
CA TRP A 120 29.55 13.37 17.60
C TRP A 120 28.31 13.91 16.90
N ILE A 121 28.12 13.63 15.60
CA ILE A 121 26.90 14.00 14.88
C ILE A 121 25.68 13.34 15.52
N GLU A 122 25.70 12.03 15.76
CA GLU A 122 24.60 11.32 16.42
C GLU A 122 24.28 11.92 17.80
N PHE A 123 25.31 12.31 18.55
CA PHE A 123 25.15 12.88 19.88
C PHE A 123 24.58 14.32 19.84
N LEU A 124 25.04 15.17 18.93
CA LEU A 124 24.66 16.58 18.91
C LEU A 124 23.39 16.87 18.12
N LEU A 125 22.95 15.96 17.25
CA LEU A 125 21.83 16.21 16.35
C LEU A 125 20.49 16.07 17.11
N PRO A 126 19.67 17.14 17.20
CA PRO A 126 18.44 17.12 18.01
C PRO A 126 17.42 16.08 17.55
N ILE A 127 17.36 15.78 16.25
CA ILE A 127 16.44 14.75 15.69
C ILE A 127 16.75 13.32 16.16
N CYS A 128 17.95 13.10 16.69
CA CYS A 128 18.36 11.82 17.29
C CYS A 128 17.99 11.73 18.78
N ARG A 129 17.34 12.76 19.34
CA ARG A 129 16.98 12.87 20.76
C ARG A 129 15.49 12.69 20.97
N THR A 130 15.13 12.39 22.22
CA THR A 130 13.72 12.34 22.62
C THR A 130 13.14 13.76 22.69
N ALA A 131 11.83 13.91 22.48
CA ALA A 131 11.16 15.21 22.58
C ALA A 131 11.47 15.89 23.92
N ALA A 132 11.42 15.16 25.04
CA ALA A 132 11.74 15.67 26.37
C ALA A 132 13.18 16.20 26.50
N GLU A 133 14.16 15.61 25.82
CA GLU A 133 15.54 16.11 25.82
C GLU A 133 15.70 17.39 24.99
N VAL A 134 14.95 17.50 23.89
CA VAL A 134 14.94 18.70 23.03
C VAL A 134 14.20 19.85 23.73
N ASP A 135 13.06 19.56 24.37
CA ASP A 135 12.26 20.54 25.13
C ASP A 135 13.01 21.07 26.36
N ALA A 136 13.96 20.29 26.89
CA ALA A 136 14.81 20.69 28.01
C ALA A 136 16.01 21.55 27.58
N LEU A 137 16.20 21.82 26.28
CA LEU A 137 17.30 22.66 25.81
C LEU A 137 17.15 24.11 26.30
N PRO A 138 18.27 24.78 26.62
CA PRO A 138 18.27 26.22 26.87
C PRO A 138 17.67 27.01 25.69
N PRO A 139 16.90 28.09 25.91
CA PRO A 139 16.26 28.87 24.84
C PRO A 139 17.22 29.43 23.79
N ASP A 140 18.49 29.63 24.14
CA ASP A 140 19.55 30.12 23.24
C ASP A 140 20.23 28.99 22.43
N SER A 141 19.64 27.79 22.38
CA SER A 141 20.17 26.64 21.66
C SER A 141 19.68 26.54 20.21
N ASP A 142 19.08 27.60 19.65
CA ASP A 142 18.58 27.64 18.27
C ASP A 142 19.67 27.34 17.23
N PHE A 143 20.92 27.68 17.55
CA PHE A 143 22.05 27.35 16.68
C PHE A 143 22.23 25.84 16.50
N LEU A 144 21.84 25.01 17.48
CA LEU A 144 21.91 23.55 17.38
C LEU A 144 20.76 22.97 16.58
N THR A 145 19.55 23.49 16.78
CA THR A 145 18.35 22.99 16.10
C THR A 145 18.38 23.32 14.62
N VAL A 146 18.77 24.54 14.26
CA VAL A 146 18.80 25.00 12.87
C VAL A 146 20.22 24.92 12.29
N GLY A 147 21.17 25.67 12.86
CA GLY A 147 22.51 25.84 12.30
C GLY A 147 23.31 24.55 12.21
N PHE A 148 23.46 23.83 13.32
CA PHE A 148 24.19 22.56 13.34
C PHE A 148 23.51 21.50 12.47
N THR A 149 22.18 21.41 12.51
CA THR A 149 21.42 20.50 11.62
C THR A 149 21.73 20.78 10.15
N GLN A 150 21.71 22.04 9.71
CA GLN A 150 22.05 22.40 8.34
C GLN A 150 23.47 21.97 7.96
N VAL A 151 24.46 22.27 8.80
CA VAL A 151 25.86 21.86 8.57
C VAL A 151 26.01 20.35 8.49
N VAL A 152 25.31 19.61 9.35
CA VAL A 152 25.28 18.14 9.30
C VAL A 152 24.66 17.66 8.00
N LEU A 153 23.56 18.25 7.53
CA LEU A 153 22.94 17.82 6.26
C LEU A 153 23.85 18.06 5.07
N GLU A 154 24.49 19.22 4.98
CA GLU A 154 25.49 19.50 3.95
C GLU A 154 26.66 18.50 4.01
N TYR A 155 27.11 18.18 5.22
CA TYR A 155 28.16 17.21 5.45
C TYR A 155 27.75 15.80 5.00
N LEU A 156 26.54 15.35 5.33
CA LEU A 156 26.02 14.04 4.94
C LEU A 156 25.79 13.96 3.43
N GLN A 157 25.29 15.02 2.80
CA GLN A 157 25.16 15.09 1.35
C GLN A 157 26.53 14.98 0.68
N LEU A 158 27.52 15.74 1.15
CA LEU A 158 28.88 15.67 0.64
C LEU A 158 29.47 14.26 0.85
N PHE A 159 29.30 13.68 2.02
CA PHE A 159 29.78 12.34 2.33
C PHE A 159 29.20 11.33 1.33
N THR A 160 27.90 11.39 1.08
CA THR A 160 27.22 10.51 0.13
C THR A 160 27.68 10.71 -1.32
N HIS A 161 27.76 11.96 -1.80
CA HIS A 161 28.02 12.24 -3.22
C HIS A 161 29.50 12.15 -3.61
N ILE A 162 30.38 12.60 -2.70
CA ILE A 162 31.80 12.79 -2.98
C ILE A 162 32.63 11.71 -2.29
N LEU A 163 32.44 11.52 -0.99
CA LEU A 163 33.35 10.67 -0.22
C LEU A 163 33.11 9.19 -0.49
N LEU A 164 31.84 8.73 -0.51
CA LEU A 164 31.54 7.32 -0.80
C LEU A 164 32.08 6.84 -2.14
N ARG A 165 32.10 7.69 -3.18
CA ARG A 165 32.57 7.29 -4.52
C ARG A 165 34.10 7.33 -4.68
N ARG A 166 34.81 8.11 -3.86
CA ARG A 166 36.21 8.45 -4.11
C ARG A 166 37.17 8.11 -2.98
N LEU A 167 36.67 7.91 -1.77
CA LEU A 167 37.49 7.53 -0.63
C LEU A 167 37.54 6.00 -0.53
N GLN A 168 38.73 5.44 -0.67
CA GLN A 168 38.96 4.02 -0.42
C GLN A 168 38.62 3.71 1.05
N GLY A 169 37.76 2.72 1.28
CA GLY A 169 37.28 2.38 2.62
C GLY A 169 36.10 3.22 3.13
N ALA A 170 35.46 4.05 2.30
CA ALA A 170 34.28 4.80 2.73
C ALA A 170 33.11 3.89 3.17
N HIS A 171 32.99 2.70 2.58
CA HIS A 171 32.04 1.68 3.04
C HIS A 171 32.40 1.14 4.44
N ASP A 172 33.68 1.11 4.80
CA ASP A 172 34.11 0.68 6.13
C ASP A 172 33.63 1.66 7.22
N VAL A 173 33.42 2.93 6.87
CA VAL A 173 32.79 3.91 7.78
C VAL A 173 31.34 3.53 8.09
N LEU A 174 30.60 3.05 7.09
CA LEU A 174 29.22 2.59 7.27
C LEU A 174 29.16 1.27 8.05
N LEU A 175 30.20 0.45 7.92
CA LEU A 175 30.34 -0.84 8.61
C LEU A 175 31.06 -0.75 9.96
N ALA A 176 31.63 0.42 10.30
CA ALA A 176 32.40 0.62 11.52
C ALA A 176 31.59 0.26 12.77
N SER A 177 32.29 -0.16 13.82
CA SER A 177 31.69 -0.64 15.07
C SER A 177 30.62 0.33 15.60
N GLY A 178 29.40 -0.17 15.76
CA GLY A 178 28.26 0.59 16.24
C GLY A 178 27.35 1.17 15.15
N GLN A 179 27.71 1.05 13.85
CA GLN A 179 26.85 1.42 12.70
C GLN A 179 26.19 2.81 12.85
N ARG A 180 26.92 3.77 13.43
CA ARG A 180 26.37 5.08 13.79
C ARG A 180 26.01 5.90 12.57
N ALA A 181 26.82 5.79 11.51
CA ALA A 181 26.56 6.50 10.26
C ALA A 181 25.20 6.09 9.66
N THR A 182 24.95 4.80 9.44
CA THR A 182 23.66 4.31 8.93
C THR A 182 22.52 4.71 9.86
N ALA A 183 22.70 4.64 11.18
CA ALA A 183 21.71 5.08 12.15
C ALA A 183 21.35 6.57 12.01
N VAL A 184 22.34 7.45 11.81
CA VAL A 184 22.11 8.88 11.56
C VAL A 184 21.29 9.09 10.28
N TYR A 185 21.66 8.47 9.16
CA TYR A 185 20.92 8.58 7.90
C TYR A 185 19.47 8.11 8.03
N VAL A 186 19.25 6.95 8.66
CA VAL A 186 17.91 6.38 8.84
C VAL A 186 17.07 7.22 9.79
N ARG A 187 17.63 7.67 10.94
CA ARG A 187 16.88 8.50 11.89
C ARG A 187 16.49 9.84 11.28
N LEU A 188 17.43 10.55 10.65
CA LEU A 188 17.15 11.80 9.95
C LEU A 188 15.99 11.64 8.96
N TRP A 189 16.06 10.62 8.11
CA TRP A 189 15.03 10.37 7.11
C TRP A 189 13.70 9.93 7.74
N MET A 190 13.71 9.08 8.76
CA MET A 190 12.47 8.60 9.41
C MET A 190 11.73 9.69 10.19
N HIS A 191 12.46 10.72 10.62
CA HIS A 191 11.99 11.84 11.44
C HIS A 191 12.01 13.17 10.68
N TRP A 192 12.14 13.17 9.36
CA TRP A 192 12.17 14.38 8.53
C TRP A 192 11.04 15.40 8.82
N PRO A 193 9.80 15.02 9.22
CA PRO A 193 8.79 16.05 9.51
C PRO A 193 9.14 16.96 10.69
N PHE A 194 10.04 16.53 11.58
CA PHE A 194 10.54 17.37 12.67
C PHE A 194 11.49 18.47 12.17
N THR A 195 12.07 18.34 10.96
CA THR A 195 12.91 19.40 10.38
C THR A 195 12.10 20.51 9.70
N THR A 196 10.79 20.32 9.54
CA THR A 196 9.88 21.32 8.92
C THR A 196 9.06 22.13 9.92
N THR A 197 9.10 21.79 11.21
CA THR A 197 8.24 22.42 12.24
C THR A 197 8.83 23.70 12.85
N THR A 198 9.98 24.18 12.40
CA THR A 198 10.58 25.42 12.90
C THR A 198 10.02 26.63 12.15
N ASP A 199 9.67 27.72 12.84
CA ASP A 199 8.88 28.87 12.35
C ASP A 199 9.46 29.65 11.14
N ASP A 200 10.68 29.35 10.69
CA ASP A 200 11.31 30.03 9.55
C ASP A 200 11.05 29.28 8.22
N GLY A 201 9.99 29.69 7.52
CA GLY A 201 9.42 28.96 6.39
C GLY A 201 10.33 28.75 5.17
N ALA A 202 11.36 29.57 4.94
CA ALA A 202 12.20 29.44 3.74
C ALA A 202 13.39 28.47 3.93
N SER A 203 14.10 28.58 5.05
CA SER A 203 15.26 27.72 5.38
C SER A 203 14.84 26.25 5.62
N THR A 204 13.64 26.06 6.15
CA THR A 204 13.07 24.74 6.45
C THR A 204 12.78 23.89 5.23
N VAL A 205 12.35 24.49 4.13
CA VAL A 205 12.01 23.78 2.89
C VAL A 205 13.25 23.15 2.27
N GLY A 206 14.34 23.92 2.09
CA GLY A 206 15.60 23.38 1.56
C GLY A 206 16.19 22.28 2.44
N THR A 207 16.12 22.47 3.76
CA THR A 207 16.55 21.48 4.77
C THR A 207 15.77 20.17 4.65
N ALA A 208 14.44 20.23 4.55
CA ALA A 208 13.61 19.03 4.38
C ALA A 208 13.86 18.33 3.04
N GLY A 209 13.98 19.08 1.94
CA GLY A 209 14.35 18.53 0.64
C GLY A 209 15.66 17.74 0.72
N ALA A 210 16.69 18.33 1.35
CA ALA A 210 17.97 17.68 1.59
C ALA A 210 17.81 16.36 2.37
N VAL A 211 17.08 16.37 3.50
CA VAL A 211 16.84 15.17 4.33
C VAL A 211 16.15 14.06 3.55
N LEU A 212 15.12 14.39 2.76
CA LEU A 212 14.35 13.41 2.00
C LEU A 212 15.19 12.65 0.99
N LEU A 213 16.19 13.31 0.39
CA LEU A 213 17.12 12.69 -0.57
C LEU A 213 18.23 11.86 0.09
N LEU A 214 18.58 12.09 1.36
CA LEU A 214 19.76 11.48 1.98
C LEU A 214 19.73 9.94 1.91
N LEU A 215 18.65 9.32 2.40
CA LEU A 215 18.56 7.86 2.50
C LEU A 215 18.44 7.16 1.12
N PRO A 216 17.58 7.61 0.19
CA PRO A 216 17.51 7.03 -1.16
C PRO A 216 18.83 7.15 -1.90
N THR A 217 19.47 8.31 -1.82
CA THR A 217 20.76 8.57 -2.49
C THR A 217 21.87 7.71 -1.92
N LEU A 218 21.94 7.58 -0.58
CA LEU A 218 22.87 6.67 0.08
C LEU A 218 22.68 5.23 -0.41
N PHE A 219 21.45 4.74 -0.46
CA PHE A 219 21.17 3.38 -0.92
C PHE A 219 21.61 3.12 -2.36
N ILE A 220 21.34 4.08 -3.25
CA ILE A 220 21.75 4.02 -4.66
C ILE A 220 23.28 3.97 -4.79
N TYR A 221 24.02 4.78 -4.03
CA TYR A 221 25.49 4.80 -4.11
C TYR A 221 26.17 3.61 -3.45
N MET A 222 25.46 2.78 -2.68
CA MET A 222 26.00 1.55 -2.10
C MET A 222 25.87 0.32 -3.00
N ASP A 223 25.63 0.49 -4.30
CA ASP A 223 25.43 -0.63 -5.23
C ASP A 223 26.58 -1.64 -5.24
N ASP A 224 27.80 -1.15 -5.06
CA ASP A 224 29.01 -1.98 -5.07
C ASP A 224 29.30 -2.69 -3.73
N SER A 225 28.50 -2.47 -2.68
CA SER A 225 28.74 -3.02 -1.33
C SER A 225 27.51 -3.68 -0.72
N ALA A 226 27.36 -4.99 -0.94
CA ALA A 226 26.29 -5.80 -0.35
C ALA A 226 26.28 -5.75 1.19
N ALA A 227 27.46 -5.71 1.82
CA ALA A 227 27.58 -5.62 3.28
C ALA A 227 27.05 -4.29 3.82
N ALA A 228 27.42 -3.16 3.20
CA ALA A 228 26.93 -1.85 3.61
C ALA A 228 25.41 -1.71 3.40
N ARG A 229 24.89 -2.25 2.28
CA ARG A 229 23.44 -2.37 2.05
C ARG A 229 22.76 -3.18 3.15
N ALA A 230 23.27 -4.36 3.48
CA ALA A 230 22.70 -5.20 4.54
C ALA A 230 22.68 -4.48 5.90
N ALA A 231 23.74 -3.75 6.25
CA ALA A 231 23.80 -2.95 7.48
C ALA A 231 22.75 -1.83 7.48
N LEU A 232 22.59 -1.09 6.37
CA LEU A 232 21.55 -0.07 6.25
C LEU A 232 20.13 -0.65 6.34
N ILE A 233 19.90 -1.82 5.73
CA ILE A 233 18.59 -2.49 5.79
C ILE A 233 18.28 -2.96 7.21
N ALA A 234 19.26 -3.54 7.92
CA ALA A 234 19.12 -3.89 9.33
C ALA A 234 18.76 -2.66 10.19
N GLU A 235 19.38 -1.51 9.90
CA GLU A 235 19.11 -0.24 10.57
C GLU A 235 17.68 0.28 10.30
N ILE A 236 17.23 0.22 9.04
CA ILE A 236 15.86 0.56 8.65
C ILE A 236 14.88 -0.32 9.41
N LEU A 237 15.07 -1.65 9.38
CA LEU A 237 14.21 -2.63 10.04
C LEU A 237 14.14 -2.39 11.55
N ARG A 238 15.28 -2.15 12.20
CA ARG A 238 15.34 -1.79 13.62
C ARG A 238 14.53 -0.53 13.91
N SER A 239 14.70 0.51 13.10
CA SER A 239 13.99 1.79 13.25
C SER A 239 12.47 1.66 13.07
N VAL A 240 12.02 0.69 12.27
CA VAL A 240 10.59 0.38 12.10
C VAL A 240 10.07 -0.77 12.97
N ARG A 241 10.88 -1.29 13.90
CA ARG A 241 10.58 -2.43 14.78
C ARG A 241 10.18 -3.68 13.99
N ASP A 242 10.98 -4.03 12.98
CA ASP A 242 10.82 -5.20 12.11
C ASP A 242 9.48 -5.25 11.37
N ARG A 243 8.89 -4.07 11.10
CA ARG A 243 7.65 -3.92 10.34
C ARG A 243 7.90 -3.10 9.07
N PRO A 244 8.36 -3.72 7.97
CA PRO A 244 8.65 -3.03 6.70
C PRO A 244 7.50 -2.14 6.19
N THR A 245 6.25 -2.54 6.44
CA THR A 245 5.05 -1.74 6.13
C THR A 245 5.13 -0.29 6.64
N ARG A 246 5.77 -0.04 7.79
CA ARG A 246 5.92 1.31 8.36
C ARG A 246 6.92 2.16 7.57
N PHE A 247 8.00 1.55 7.08
CA PHE A 247 8.97 2.22 6.22
C PHE A 247 8.30 2.72 4.94
N PHE A 248 7.56 1.85 4.24
CA PHE A 248 6.86 2.24 3.02
C PHE A 248 5.71 3.23 3.25
N ARG A 249 5.05 3.21 4.43
CA ARG A 249 4.10 4.26 4.80
C ARG A 249 4.78 5.62 4.99
N ARG A 250 5.98 5.63 5.58
CA ARG A 250 6.79 6.85 5.70
C ARG A 250 7.20 7.35 4.31
N TYR A 251 7.63 6.45 3.42
CA TYR A 251 7.96 6.80 2.04
C TYR A 251 6.75 7.41 1.30
N ALA A 252 5.55 6.84 1.48
CA ALA A 252 4.32 7.41 0.94
C ALA A 252 3.94 8.77 1.56
N GLN A 253 4.39 9.08 2.78
CA GLN A 253 4.25 10.43 3.34
C GLN A 253 5.24 11.40 2.69
N CYS A 254 6.49 10.99 2.50
CA CYS A 254 7.49 11.78 1.79
C CYS A 254 6.99 12.17 0.40
N MET A 255 6.50 11.21 -0.38
CA MET A 255 6.03 11.45 -1.74
C MET A 255 4.78 12.34 -1.80
N ARG A 256 3.90 12.31 -0.78
CA ARG A 256 2.79 13.27 -0.69
C ARG A 256 3.29 14.68 -0.40
N ALA A 257 4.20 14.82 0.56
CA ALA A 257 4.78 16.12 0.87
C ALA A 257 5.46 16.75 -0.35
N VAL A 258 6.14 15.97 -1.18
CA VAL A 258 6.78 16.48 -2.41
C VAL A 258 5.78 16.97 -3.46
N VAL A 259 4.60 16.35 -3.54
CA VAL A 259 3.51 16.81 -4.43
C VAL A 259 2.80 18.02 -3.83
N GLU A 260 2.63 18.06 -2.51
CA GLU A 260 1.96 19.15 -1.78
C GLU A 260 2.85 20.41 -1.69
N TYR A 261 4.17 20.24 -1.64
CA TYR A 261 5.18 21.29 -1.50
C TYR A 261 6.30 21.11 -2.55
N PRO A 262 6.07 21.51 -3.81
CA PRO A 262 7.05 21.37 -4.89
C PRO A 262 8.38 22.09 -4.60
N GLU A 263 8.38 23.09 -3.73
CA GLU A 263 9.57 23.84 -3.30
C GLU A 263 10.60 22.94 -2.60
N LEU A 264 10.17 21.78 -2.05
CA LEU A 264 11.08 20.76 -1.50
C LEU A 264 12.05 20.21 -2.55
N GLY A 265 11.69 20.25 -3.83
CA GLY A 265 12.54 19.82 -4.94
C GLY A 265 13.58 20.85 -5.39
N GLY A 266 13.48 22.10 -4.90
CA GLY A 266 14.28 23.21 -5.40
C GLY A 266 14.05 23.46 -6.90
N ASP A 267 15.13 23.86 -7.60
CA ASP A 267 15.08 24.23 -9.02
C ASP A 267 14.82 23.04 -9.97
N ASP A 268 15.03 21.79 -9.52
CA ASP A 268 14.87 20.57 -10.31
C ASP A 268 14.06 19.50 -9.57
N ILE A 269 12.76 19.79 -9.40
CA ILE A 269 11.78 18.88 -8.80
C ILE A 269 11.71 17.53 -9.54
N GLU A 270 11.96 17.50 -10.85
CA GLU A 270 11.93 16.27 -11.63
C GLU A 270 13.06 15.33 -11.21
N MET A 271 14.31 15.81 -11.20
CA MET A 271 15.46 15.02 -10.77
C MET A 271 15.32 14.58 -9.30
N PHE A 272 14.79 15.46 -8.46
CA PHE A 272 14.50 15.18 -7.06
C PHE A 272 13.55 13.98 -6.92
N VAL A 273 12.38 14.04 -7.58
CA VAL A 273 11.37 12.98 -7.54
C VAL A 273 11.90 11.68 -8.15
N ARG A 274 12.64 11.75 -9.25
CA ARG A 274 13.26 10.57 -9.88
C ARG A 274 14.25 9.89 -8.95
N THR A 275 15.02 10.65 -8.16
CA THR A 275 15.96 10.08 -7.18
C THR A 275 15.22 9.36 -6.05
N LEU A 276 14.16 9.97 -5.51
CA LEU A 276 13.30 9.33 -4.52
C LEU A 276 12.66 8.05 -5.07
N LEU A 277 12.12 8.07 -6.28
CA LEU A 277 11.46 6.92 -6.88
C LEU A 277 12.46 5.80 -7.22
N ARG A 278 13.65 6.14 -7.71
CA ARG A 278 14.72 5.16 -7.92
C ARG A 278 15.07 4.44 -6.62
N GLY A 279 15.29 5.17 -5.53
CA GLY A 279 15.54 4.53 -4.23
C GLY A 279 14.39 3.65 -3.77
N LEU A 280 13.14 4.06 -3.99
CA LEU A 280 11.96 3.27 -3.63
C LEU A 280 11.86 1.96 -4.41
N ILE A 281 12.11 2.00 -5.72
CA ILE A 281 12.12 0.81 -6.59
C ILE A 281 13.13 -0.20 -6.06
N GLU A 282 14.35 0.26 -5.78
CA GLU A 282 15.40 -0.57 -5.20
C GLU A 282 14.95 -1.18 -3.86
N PHE A 283 14.40 -0.39 -2.94
CA PHE A 283 13.94 -0.88 -1.63
C PHE A 283 12.82 -1.92 -1.68
N ILE A 284 11.95 -1.88 -2.71
CA ILE A 284 10.80 -2.79 -2.85
C ILE A 284 11.24 -4.23 -3.11
N ASP A 285 12.42 -4.42 -3.70
CA ASP A 285 12.98 -5.72 -4.08
C ASP A 285 13.99 -6.28 -3.08
N VAL A 286 14.43 -5.47 -2.10
CA VAL A 286 15.37 -5.91 -1.07
C VAL A 286 14.78 -7.02 -0.18
N PRO A 287 15.48 -8.16 -0.02
CA PRO A 287 15.15 -9.17 0.98
C PRO A 287 14.99 -8.58 2.38
N GLY A 288 13.90 -8.92 3.08
CA GLY A 288 13.60 -8.38 4.41
C GLY A 288 12.71 -7.14 4.40
N LEU A 289 12.78 -6.31 3.34
CA LEU A 289 11.81 -5.23 3.12
C LEU A 289 10.66 -5.64 2.18
N ASN A 290 10.88 -6.61 1.29
CA ASN A 290 9.94 -7.10 0.27
C ASN A 290 8.63 -7.76 0.78
N GLY A 291 8.25 -7.52 2.05
CA GLY A 291 7.02 -8.04 2.66
C GLY A 291 5.73 -7.40 2.12
N ARG A 292 4.71 -7.28 2.97
CA ARG A 292 3.43 -6.65 2.60
C ARG A 292 3.62 -5.16 2.32
N LEU A 293 3.66 -4.77 1.05
CA LEU A 293 3.61 -3.35 0.67
C LEU A 293 2.24 -2.75 1.07
N PRO A 294 2.20 -1.55 1.68
CA PRO A 294 0.96 -0.95 2.13
C PRO A 294 0.16 -0.39 0.94
N THR A 295 -1.16 -0.59 0.95
CA THR A 295 -2.06 -0.03 -0.08
C THR A 295 -1.93 1.48 -0.22
N SER A 296 -1.66 2.21 0.87
CA SER A 296 -1.43 3.66 0.84
C SER A 296 -0.27 4.05 -0.08
N LEU A 297 0.75 3.20 -0.25
CA LEU A 297 1.85 3.48 -1.17
C LEU A 297 1.37 3.54 -2.61
N ALA A 298 0.60 2.54 -3.07
CA ALA A 298 0.03 2.53 -4.42
C ALA A 298 -0.86 3.76 -4.65
N LEU A 299 -1.73 4.09 -3.68
CA LEU A 299 -2.62 5.25 -3.81
C LEU A 299 -1.85 6.57 -3.85
N THR A 300 -0.79 6.71 -3.06
CA THR A 300 0.10 7.88 -3.17
C THR A 300 0.78 7.93 -4.53
N MET A 301 1.31 6.81 -5.04
CA MET A 301 1.95 6.79 -6.35
C MET A 301 0.97 7.15 -7.47
N MET A 302 -0.28 6.72 -7.39
CA MET A 302 -1.32 7.18 -8.33
C MET A 302 -1.46 8.70 -8.33
N GLY A 303 -1.47 9.34 -7.15
CA GLY A 303 -1.52 10.79 -7.03
C GLY A 303 -0.27 11.48 -7.59
N VAL A 304 0.92 10.90 -7.38
CA VAL A 304 2.18 11.41 -7.97
C VAL A 304 2.15 11.32 -9.50
N VAL A 305 1.74 10.17 -10.05
CA VAL A 305 1.61 9.99 -11.50
C VAL A 305 0.62 11.00 -12.06
N ASP A 306 -0.54 11.13 -11.44
CA ASP A 306 -1.59 12.06 -11.86
C ASP A 306 -1.09 13.51 -11.89
N HIS A 307 -0.45 13.96 -10.81
CA HIS A 307 0.12 15.30 -10.72
C HIS A 307 1.13 15.57 -11.84
N PHE A 308 2.15 14.71 -11.98
CA PHE A 308 3.23 14.94 -12.96
C PHE A 308 2.80 14.71 -14.41
N LEU A 309 1.80 13.86 -14.67
CA LEU A 309 1.19 13.78 -16.01
C LEU A 309 0.51 15.10 -16.40
N MET A 310 -0.13 15.79 -15.44
CA MET A 310 -0.82 17.06 -15.71
C MET A 310 0.14 18.24 -15.78
N THR A 311 1.14 18.30 -14.92
CA THR A 311 2.07 19.45 -14.83
C THR A 311 3.27 19.32 -15.76
N GLN A 312 3.79 18.11 -15.97
CA GLN A 312 5.04 17.83 -16.70
C GLN A 312 4.96 16.53 -17.52
N PRO A 313 4.07 16.43 -18.52
CA PRO A 313 3.84 15.18 -19.27
C PRO A 313 5.08 14.64 -19.99
N ALA A 314 6.00 15.52 -20.39
CA ALA A 314 7.27 15.14 -21.03
C ALA A 314 8.36 14.67 -20.04
N GLY A 315 8.16 14.88 -18.73
CA GLY A 315 9.13 14.52 -17.68
C GLY A 315 9.16 13.03 -17.38
N GLY A 316 10.27 12.54 -16.82
CA GLY A 316 10.45 11.13 -16.44
C GLY A 316 9.88 10.77 -15.06
N ALA A 317 9.48 11.75 -14.25
CA ALA A 317 9.02 11.53 -12.88
C ALA A 317 7.75 10.66 -12.78
N TRP A 318 6.76 10.92 -13.63
CA TRP A 318 5.51 10.15 -13.63
C TRP A 318 5.73 8.69 -14.06
N GLN A 319 6.69 8.40 -14.94
CA GLN A 319 7.02 7.04 -15.38
C GLN A 319 7.55 6.20 -14.23
N ALA A 320 8.53 6.74 -13.48
CA ALA A 320 9.08 6.05 -12.33
C ALA A 320 8.02 5.84 -11.22
N ALA A 321 7.09 6.79 -11.04
CA ALA A 321 5.99 6.66 -10.09
C ALA A 321 4.99 5.59 -10.55
N TRP A 322 4.75 5.50 -11.85
CA TRP A 322 3.92 4.48 -12.46
C TRP A 322 4.53 3.09 -12.28
N ASP A 323 5.84 2.92 -12.47
CA ASP A 323 6.51 1.64 -12.27
C ASP A 323 6.35 1.12 -10.84
N VAL A 324 6.50 2.00 -9.85
CA VAL A 324 6.23 1.67 -8.44
C VAL A 324 4.76 1.32 -8.23
N CYS A 325 3.83 2.15 -8.71
CA CYS A 325 2.39 1.92 -8.59
C CYS A 325 2.00 0.55 -9.16
N ALA A 326 2.48 0.26 -10.38
CA ALA A 326 2.21 -0.97 -11.08
C ALA A 326 2.77 -2.18 -10.33
N THR A 327 4.03 -2.10 -9.88
CA THR A 327 4.67 -3.15 -9.09
C THR A 327 3.88 -3.48 -7.83
N VAL A 328 3.45 -2.47 -7.06
CA VAL A 328 2.68 -2.67 -5.82
C VAL A 328 1.31 -3.29 -6.11
N CYS A 329 0.60 -2.81 -7.13
CA CYS A 329 -0.72 -3.31 -7.52
C CYS A 329 -0.68 -4.73 -8.09
N LEU A 330 0.32 -5.05 -8.92
CA LEU A 330 0.47 -6.38 -9.53
C LEU A 330 0.78 -7.48 -8.51
N ARG A 331 1.44 -7.14 -7.38
CA ARG A 331 1.75 -8.09 -6.29
C ARG A 331 0.52 -8.53 -5.49
N ARG A 332 -0.52 -7.69 -5.36
CA ARG A 332 -1.67 -7.98 -4.47
C ARG A 332 -2.99 -7.50 -5.05
N THR A 333 -3.90 -8.44 -5.28
CA THR A 333 -5.25 -8.16 -5.77
C THR A 333 -6.03 -7.21 -4.86
N THR A 334 -5.87 -7.30 -3.53
CA THR A 334 -6.53 -6.36 -2.61
C THR A 334 -6.07 -4.92 -2.81
N THR A 335 -4.80 -4.69 -3.11
CA THR A 335 -4.26 -3.35 -3.37
C THR A 335 -4.74 -2.85 -4.72
N LEU A 336 -4.72 -3.71 -5.74
CA LEU A 336 -5.30 -3.43 -7.05
C LEU A 336 -6.76 -2.97 -6.97
N VAL A 337 -7.63 -3.71 -6.27
CA VAL A 337 -9.05 -3.33 -6.12
C VAL A 337 -9.20 -1.99 -5.40
N ARG A 338 -8.38 -1.72 -4.38
CA ARG A 338 -8.37 -0.41 -3.69
C ARG A 338 -7.87 0.72 -4.59
N ALA A 339 -6.93 0.45 -5.50
CA ALA A 339 -6.49 1.40 -6.51
C ALA A 339 -7.56 1.64 -7.58
N MET A 340 -8.33 0.60 -7.96
CA MET A 340 -9.49 0.75 -8.84
C MET A 340 -10.57 1.65 -8.22
N GLU A 341 -10.80 1.58 -6.90
CA GLU A 341 -11.69 2.53 -6.18
C GLU A 341 -11.24 4.00 -6.31
N LYS A 342 -10.00 4.23 -6.74
CA LYS A 342 -9.41 5.55 -6.96
C LYS A 342 -9.13 5.84 -8.44
N GLY A 343 -9.73 5.08 -9.36
CA GLY A 343 -9.65 5.38 -10.79
C GLY A 343 -8.38 4.87 -11.47
N LEU A 344 -7.79 3.76 -11.01
CA LEU A 344 -6.59 3.18 -11.64
C LEU A 344 -6.77 2.90 -13.14
N PHE A 345 -7.95 2.44 -13.58
CA PHE A 345 -8.20 2.22 -15.01
C PHE A 345 -8.22 3.53 -15.80
N ALA A 346 -8.84 4.57 -15.26
CA ALA A 346 -8.78 5.90 -15.89
C ALA A 346 -7.35 6.45 -15.97
N LEU A 347 -6.54 6.19 -14.94
CA LEU A 347 -5.12 6.52 -14.95
C LEU A 347 -4.35 5.73 -16.02
N THR A 348 -4.64 4.43 -16.23
CA THR A 348 -3.97 3.64 -17.28
C THR A 348 -4.25 4.17 -18.68
N VAL A 349 -5.50 4.56 -18.96
CA VAL A 349 -5.88 5.16 -20.26
C VAL A 349 -5.14 6.47 -20.49
N ARG A 350 -5.04 7.34 -19.46
CA ARG A 350 -4.32 8.61 -19.58
C ARG A 350 -2.82 8.41 -19.80
N ILE A 351 -2.19 7.49 -19.07
CA ILE A 351 -0.79 7.14 -19.28
C ILE A 351 -0.56 6.70 -20.72
N ARG A 352 -1.43 5.84 -21.26
CA ARG A 352 -1.34 5.38 -22.65
C ARG A 352 -1.45 6.53 -23.65
N MET A 353 -2.38 7.45 -23.43
CA MET A 353 -2.54 8.64 -24.27
C MET A 353 -1.29 9.54 -24.24
N THR A 354 -0.56 9.58 -23.11
CA THR A 354 0.72 10.29 -23.00
C THR A 354 1.88 9.49 -23.60
N MET A 355 1.89 8.16 -23.40
CA MET A 355 2.94 7.23 -23.85
C MET A 355 2.36 5.83 -24.09
N ALA A 356 2.16 5.49 -25.38
CA ALA A 356 1.52 4.24 -25.78
C ALA A 356 2.20 2.96 -25.24
N HIS A 357 3.52 2.99 -25.06
CA HIS A 357 4.32 1.83 -24.63
C HIS A 357 4.91 1.98 -23.23
N ALA A 358 4.19 2.64 -22.32
CA ALA A 358 4.60 2.72 -20.92
C ALA A 358 4.77 1.32 -20.30
N LEU A 359 5.83 1.14 -19.52
CA LEU A 359 6.15 -0.15 -18.89
C LEU A 359 4.96 -0.62 -18.02
N HIS A 360 4.72 -1.93 -17.98
CA HIS A 360 3.63 -2.57 -17.21
C HIS A 360 2.19 -2.25 -17.61
N LEU A 361 1.91 -1.34 -18.54
CA LEU A 361 0.54 -0.94 -18.92
C LEU A 361 -0.34 -2.14 -19.30
N ASP A 362 0.09 -2.93 -20.28
CA ASP A 362 -0.56 -4.17 -20.72
C ASP A 362 -0.80 -5.17 -19.59
N ARG A 363 0.22 -5.34 -18.74
CA ARG A 363 0.16 -6.27 -17.61
C ARG A 363 -0.86 -5.79 -16.58
N MET A 364 -0.97 -4.48 -16.38
CA MET A 364 -1.95 -3.89 -15.49
C MET A 364 -3.37 -4.07 -16.01
N ILE A 365 -3.63 -3.77 -17.30
CA ILE A 365 -4.96 -3.94 -17.91
C ILE A 365 -5.41 -5.41 -17.80
N ARG A 366 -4.56 -6.36 -18.17
CA ARG A 366 -4.85 -7.79 -17.98
C ARG A 366 -5.13 -8.14 -16.52
N LYS A 367 -4.36 -7.59 -15.58
CA LYS A 367 -4.58 -7.83 -14.15
C LYS A 367 -5.91 -7.24 -13.68
N ILE A 368 -6.30 -6.04 -14.12
CA ILE A 368 -7.63 -5.44 -13.85
C ILE A 368 -8.73 -6.37 -14.35
N GLN A 369 -8.63 -6.91 -15.56
CA GLN A 369 -9.60 -7.87 -16.11
C GLN A 369 -9.76 -9.11 -15.20
N THR A 370 -8.68 -9.63 -14.61
CA THR A 370 -8.77 -10.77 -13.68
C THR A 370 -9.60 -10.48 -12.42
N THR A 371 -9.87 -9.21 -12.10
CA THR A 371 -10.71 -8.81 -10.96
C THR A 371 -12.19 -8.65 -11.31
N ALA A 372 -12.59 -8.82 -12.58
CA ALA A 372 -13.97 -8.69 -13.03
C ALA A 372 -14.94 -9.75 -12.46
N SER A 373 -14.44 -10.70 -11.65
CA SER A 373 -15.25 -11.62 -10.86
C SER A 373 -15.57 -11.12 -9.45
N MET A 374 -14.93 -10.03 -9.00
CA MET A 374 -15.03 -9.50 -7.64
C MET A 374 -16.07 -8.37 -7.59
N PRO A 375 -17.20 -8.52 -6.86
CA PRO A 375 -18.26 -7.49 -6.79
C PRO A 375 -17.75 -6.10 -6.45
N ARG A 376 -16.82 -6.04 -5.50
CA ARG A 376 -16.17 -4.79 -5.08
C ARG A 376 -15.40 -4.12 -6.21
N ALA A 377 -14.64 -4.88 -7.00
CA ALA A 377 -13.88 -4.37 -8.13
C ALA A 377 -14.81 -3.89 -9.25
N ILE A 378 -15.90 -4.62 -9.50
CA ILE A 378 -16.92 -4.25 -10.50
C ILE A 378 -17.53 -2.89 -10.15
N ARG A 379 -18.01 -2.71 -8.91
CA ARG A 379 -18.56 -1.42 -8.47
C ARG A 379 -17.52 -0.30 -8.54
N ALA A 380 -16.30 -0.56 -8.09
CA ALA A 380 -15.21 0.40 -8.13
C ALA A 380 -14.86 0.86 -9.55
N PHE A 381 -14.78 -0.08 -10.49
CA PHE A 381 -14.54 0.20 -11.91
C PHE A 381 -15.65 1.09 -12.48
N HIS A 382 -16.91 0.67 -12.35
CA HIS A 382 -18.05 1.44 -12.87
C HIS A 382 -18.14 2.85 -12.24
N ALA A 383 -17.93 2.96 -10.93
CA ALA A 383 -17.97 4.26 -10.23
C ALA A 383 -16.86 5.24 -10.67
N THR A 384 -15.76 4.73 -11.22
CA THR A 384 -14.61 5.55 -11.63
C THR A 384 -14.45 5.67 -13.14
N LEU A 385 -15.28 4.97 -13.92
CA LEU A 385 -15.31 5.08 -15.39
C LEU A 385 -15.58 6.52 -15.88
N PRO A 386 -16.45 7.33 -15.23
CA PRO A 386 -16.65 8.73 -15.61
C PRO A 386 -15.43 9.64 -15.44
N LEU A 387 -14.36 9.19 -14.77
CA LEU A 387 -13.10 9.95 -14.66
C LEU A 387 -12.30 9.95 -15.97
N ILE A 388 -12.67 9.11 -16.94
CA ILE A 388 -12.06 9.09 -18.26
C ILE A 388 -12.64 10.24 -19.09
N PRO A 389 -11.81 11.12 -19.68
CA PRO A 389 -12.31 12.18 -20.54
C PRO A 389 -13.16 11.60 -21.69
N PRO A 390 -14.32 12.19 -22.01
CA PRO A 390 -15.16 11.72 -23.13
C PRO A 390 -14.45 11.69 -24.49
N SER A 391 -13.36 12.47 -24.64
CA SER A 391 -12.51 12.51 -25.84
C SER A 391 -11.48 11.38 -25.92
N ALA A 392 -11.30 10.58 -24.86
CA ALA A 392 -10.36 9.48 -24.86
C ALA A 392 -10.87 8.33 -25.74
N THR A 393 -10.03 7.85 -26.64
CA THR A 393 -10.30 6.62 -27.39
C THR A 393 -9.78 5.41 -26.60
N TYR A 394 -10.49 4.28 -26.67
CA TYR A 394 -10.02 3.03 -26.09
C TYR A 394 -9.24 2.21 -27.10
N GLU A 395 -8.14 1.60 -26.67
CA GLU A 395 -7.54 0.50 -27.41
C GLU A 395 -8.31 -0.80 -27.21
N PHE A 396 -8.10 -1.78 -28.09
CA PHE A 396 -8.83 -3.06 -28.06
C PHE A 396 -8.84 -3.73 -26.68
N ALA A 397 -7.71 -3.74 -25.97
CA ALA A 397 -7.62 -4.33 -24.63
C ALA A 397 -8.41 -3.54 -23.58
N GLU A 398 -8.45 -2.21 -23.70
CA GLU A 398 -9.20 -1.31 -22.81
C GLU A 398 -10.70 -1.45 -23.07
N GLU A 399 -11.12 -1.44 -24.34
CA GLU A 399 -12.51 -1.63 -24.76
C GLU A 399 -13.03 -2.99 -24.31
N LEU A 400 -12.23 -4.06 -24.49
CA LEU A 400 -12.57 -5.38 -23.97
C LEU A 400 -12.73 -5.36 -22.44
N THR A 401 -11.88 -4.62 -21.73
CA THR A 401 -11.98 -4.46 -20.27
C THR A 401 -13.28 -3.78 -19.88
N VAL A 402 -13.60 -2.64 -20.49
CA VAL A 402 -14.86 -1.90 -20.26
C VAL A 402 -16.05 -2.80 -20.53
N ASN A 403 -16.10 -3.47 -21.69
CA ASN A 403 -17.18 -4.38 -22.06
C ASN A 403 -17.36 -5.54 -21.06
N VAL A 404 -16.26 -6.10 -20.55
CA VAL A 404 -16.33 -7.15 -19.52
C VAL A 404 -16.91 -6.60 -18.23
N PHE A 405 -16.43 -5.43 -17.76
CA PHE A 405 -16.89 -4.84 -16.51
C PHE A 405 -18.34 -4.36 -16.58
N GLU A 406 -18.76 -3.73 -17.67
CA GLU A 406 -20.16 -3.30 -17.89
C GLU A 406 -21.13 -4.49 -17.85
N ARG A 407 -20.85 -5.55 -18.62
CA ARG A 407 -21.68 -6.78 -18.58
C ARG A 407 -21.75 -7.38 -17.17
N ARG A 408 -20.65 -7.33 -16.42
CA ARG A 408 -20.60 -7.84 -15.04
C ARG A 408 -21.33 -6.92 -14.07
N TYR A 409 -21.30 -5.60 -14.30
CA TYR A 409 -22.01 -4.62 -13.49
C TYR A 409 -23.51 -4.72 -13.68
N THR A 410 -24.01 -4.81 -14.91
CA THR A 410 -25.45 -5.07 -15.18
C THR A 410 -25.91 -6.36 -14.49
N LYS A 411 -25.11 -7.43 -14.56
CA LYS A 411 -25.42 -8.69 -13.88
C LYS A 411 -25.43 -8.53 -12.36
N LEU A 412 -24.50 -7.76 -11.80
CA LEU A 412 -24.42 -7.46 -10.37
C LEU A 412 -25.58 -6.60 -9.89
N GLN A 413 -26.02 -5.60 -10.66
CA GLN A 413 -27.21 -4.82 -10.35
C GLN A 413 -28.46 -5.69 -10.33
N ALA A 414 -28.61 -6.55 -11.35
CA ALA A 414 -29.70 -7.53 -11.36
C ALA A 414 -29.61 -8.53 -10.18
N ASP A 415 -28.41 -8.83 -9.67
CA ASP A 415 -28.23 -9.66 -8.47
C ASP A 415 -28.67 -8.91 -7.21
N ASP A 416 -28.31 -7.63 -7.10
CA ASP A 416 -28.68 -6.79 -5.96
C ASP A 416 -30.20 -6.58 -5.90
N THR A 417 -30.84 -6.26 -7.02
CA THR A 417 -32.30 -6.12 -7.11
C THR A 417 -33.00 -7.44 -6.79
N ALA A 418 -32.50 -8.57 -7.31
CA ALA A 418 -33.06 -9.89 -6.98
C ALA A 418 -32.87 -10.23 -5.50
N TRP A 419 -31.77 -9.81 -4.89
CA TRP A 419 -31.48 -10.01 -3.48
C TRP A 419 -32.43 -9.24 -2.57
N GLU A 420 -32.74 -7.98 -2.89
CA GLU A 420 -33.75 -7.19 -2.17
C GLU A 420 -35.11 -7.89 -2.16
N LEU A 421 -35.48 -8.56 -3.27
CA LEU A 421 -36.72 -9.35 -3.39
C LEU A 421 -36.72 -10.67 -2.61
N VAL A 422 -35.59 -11.14 -2.09
CA VAL A 422 -35.53 -12.41 -1.33
C VAL A 422 -34.99 -12.27 0.09
N GLN A 423 -34.43 -11.11 0.46
CA GLN A 423 -33.83 -10.84 1.76
C GLN A 423 -34.92 -10.62 2.84
N THR A 424 -35.66 -11.68 3.15
CA THR A 424 -36.68 -11.72 4.20
C THR A 424 -36.41 -12.88 5.16
N CYS A 425 -36.88 -12.78 6.41
CA CYS A 425 -36.77 -13.87 7.38
C CYS A 425 -37.46 -15.14 6.85
N CYS A 426 -36.75 -16.26 6.93
CA CYS A 426 -37.18 -17.58 6.48
C CYS A 426 -38.33 -18.19 7.29
N ASN A 427 -38.71 -17.61 8.43
CA ASN A 427 -39.82 -18.08 9.25
C ASN A 427 -41.13 -17.41 8.81
N ALA A 428 -42.13 -18.19 8.39
CA ALA A 428 -43.45 -17.70 7.99
C ALA A 428 -44.18 -17.01 9.16
N ALA A 429 -43.98 -17.50 10.39
CA ALA A 429 -44.53 -16.93 11.63
C ALA A 429 -43.62 -15.84 12.24
N CYS A 430 -42.75 -15.20 11.45
CA CYS A 430 -41.89 -14.14 11.94
C CYS A 430 -42.72 -12.96 12.49
N PRO A 431 -42.60 -12.61 13.78
CA PRO A 431 -43.43 -11.55 14.39
C PRO A 431 -43.09 -10.16 13.85
N SER A 432 -41.93 -9.98 13.23
CA SER A 432 -41.48 -8.73 12.62
C SER A 432 -41.83 -8.62 11.14
N GLY A 433 -42.75 -9.44 10.62
CA GLY A 433 -43.19 -9.39 9.22
C GLY A 433 -42.09 -9.67 8.19
N GLY A 434 -40.99 -10.31 8.59
CA GLY A 434 -39.80 -10.51 7.74
C GLY A 434 -38.54 -9.86 8.29
N GLY A 435 -38.67 -8.86 9.18
CA GLY A 435 -37.56 -8.12 9.78
C GLY A 435 -36.89 -7.12 8.82
N ASP A 436 -36.04 -6.27 9.37
CA ASP A 436 -35.20 -5.35 8.59
C ASP A 436 -34.15 -6.14 7.80
N ALA A 437 -34.09 -5.90 6.49
CA ALA A 437 -33.19 -6.59 5.55
C ALA A 437 -31.74 -6.49 6.03
N ASP A 438 -31.30 -5.33 6.49
CA ASP A 438 -29.92 -5.09 6.93
C ASP A 438 -29.56 -5.80 8.24
N ALA A 439 -30.55 -6.23 9.01
CA ALA A 439 -30.37 -6.93 10.28
C ALA A 439 -30.43 -8.47 10.16
N LEU A 440 -30.71 -9.01 8.97
CA LEU A 440 -30.85 -10.45 8.77
C LEU A 440 -29.51 -11.19 8.89
N ARG A 441 -29.55 -12.32 9.61
CA ARG A 441 -28.41 -13.21 9.83
C ARG A 441 -28.56 -14.44 8.96
N ALA A 442 -27.55 -14.75 8.16
CA ALA A 442 -27.50 -15.99 7.40
C ALA A 442 -27.20 -17.19 8.31
N CYS A 443 -27.83 -18.33 8.01
CA CYS A 443 -27.42 -19.62 8.53
C CYS A 443 -25.97 -19.95 8.12
N ALA A 444 -25.31 -20.86 8.83
CA ALA A 444 -23.96 -21.30 8.46
C ALA A 444 -23.90 -22.03 7.11
N CYS A 445 -25.01 -22.58 6.61
CA CYS A 445 -25.10 -23.11 5.24
C CYS A 445 -25.37 -22.01 4.20
N GLY A 446 -25.76 -20.81 4.63
CA GLY A 446 -26.13 -19.69 3.77
C GLY A 446 -27.53 -19.78 3.14
N GLU A 447 -28.24 -20.91 3.26
CA GLU A 447 -29.54 -21.13 2.59
C GLU A 447 -30.74 -20.51 3.32
N ALA A 448 -30.56 -19.98 4.52
CA ALA A 448 -31.64 -19.37 5.29
C ALA A 448 -31.18 -18.06 5.93
N LEU A 449 -32.10 -17.11 6.04
CA LEU A 449 -31.95 -15.80 6.67
C LEU A 449 -32.89 -15.68 7.86
N TYR A 450 -32.42 -15.08 8.95
CA TYR A 450 -33.22 -14.90 10.17
C TYR A 450 -33.04 -13.51 10.74
N CYS A 451 -34.16 -12.88 11.12
CA CYS A 451 -34.12 -11.60 11.83
C CYS A 451 -33.66 -11.74 13.29
N SER A 452 -33.77 -12.94 13.87
CA SER A 452 -33.47 -13.20 15.27
C SER A 452 -32.99 -14.63 15.52
N LYS A 453 -32.32 -14.85 16.67
CA LYS A 453 -31.96 -16.20 17.14
C LYS A 453 -33.20 -17.06 17.42
N THR A 454 -34.33 -16.46 17.76
CA THR A 454 -35.59 -17.17 18.01
C THR A 454 -36.12 -17.78 16.72
N CYS A 455 -36.21 -17.02 15.63
CA CYS A 455 -36.61 -17.54 14.32
C CYS A 455 -35.63 -18.61 13.81
N GLN A 456 -34.34 -18.44 14.06
CA GLN A 456 -33.34 -19.45 13.74
C GLN A 456 -33.57 -20.75 14.51
N ARG A 457 -33.79 -20.68 15.83
CA ARG A 457 -34.04 -21.85 16.67
C ARG A 457 -35.32 -22.57 16.26
N ALA A 458 -36.40 -21.85 16.02
CA ALA A 458 -37.67 -22.43 15.56
C ALA A 458 -37.48 -23.21 14.26
N HIS A 459 -36.86 -22.62 13.24
CA HIS A 459 -36.54 -23.35 11.99
C HIS A 459 -35.58 -24.53 12.23
N TRP A 460 -34.63 -24.39 13.16
CA TRP A 460 -33.67 -25.44 13.50
C TRP A 460 -34.32 -26.67 14.16
N THR A 461 -35.24 -26.46 15.10
CA THR A 461 -35.88 -27.53 15.88
C THR A 461 -37.19 -28.01 15.27
N GLU A 462 -38.09 -27.09 14.95
CA GLU A 462 -39.45 -27.39 14.47
C GLU A 462 -39.46 -27.59 12.96
N GLY A 463 -38.71 -26.76 12.23
CA GLY A 463 -38.64 -26.83 10.77
C GLY A 463 -37.69 -27.88 10.20
N GLY A 464 -37.04 -28.68 11.07
CA GLY A 464 -36.15 -29.76 10.64
C GLY A 464 -34.84 -29.31 9.99
N HIS A 465 -34.51 -28.01 9.99
CA HIS A 465 -33.30 -27.51 9.32
C HIS A 465 -32.02 -28.14 9.89
N ARG A 466 -32.02 -28.55 11.16
CA ARG A 466 -30.89 -29.27 11.78
C ARG A 466 -30.46 -30.51 10.98
N ALA A 467 -31.41 -31.29 10.48
CA ALA A 467 -31.12 -32.51 9.73
C ALA A 467 -30.67 -32.21 8.30
N ALA A 468 -31.18 -31.13 7.69
CA ALA A 468 -30.87 -30.72 6.33
C ALA A 468 -29.60 -29.86 6.21
N CYS A 469 -29.19 -29.18 7.28
CA CYS A 469 -28.09 -28.22 7.24
C CYS A 469 -26.75 -28.95 7.06
N ALA A 470 -26.21 -28.93 5.84
CA ALA A 470 -24.93 -29.55 5.48
C ALA A 470 -23.74 -29.08 6.36
N SER A 471 -23.84 -27.90 6.98
CA SER A 471 -22.80 -27.36 7.88
C SER A 471 -22.74 -28.04 9.24
N GLY A 472 -23.79 -28.80 9.64
CA GLY A 472 -23.86 -29.48 10.93
C GLY A 472 -23.09 -30.81 11.00
N MET A 473 -22.79 -31.43 9.85
CA MET A 473 -22.14 -32.74 9.80
C MET A 473 -20.62 -32.71 10.09
N HIS A 474 -19.95 -31.56 9.94
CA HIS A 474 -18.49 -31.44 10.14
C HIS A 474 -18.07 -30.85 11.48
N SER A 475 -19.01 -30.59 12.40
CA SER A 475 -18.71 -30.00 13.72
C SER A 475 -18.31 -31.01 14.80
N GLY A 476 -18.00 -32.27 14.43
CA GLY A 476 -17.55 -33.31 15.36
C GLY A 476 -16.08 -33.20 15.79
N THR A 477 -15.24 -32.45 15.08
CA THR A 477 -13.82 -32.28 15.44
C THR A 477 -13.61 -30.91 16.09
N ASN A 478 -13.59 -30.92 17.42
CA ASN A 478 -13.28 -29.79 18.29
C ASN A 478 -11.80 -29.35 18.22
N ASP A 479 -11.11 -29.53 17.09
CA ASP A 479 -9.70 -29.21 16.95
C ASP A 479 -9.45 -27.70 16.89
N ILE A 480 -9.36 -27.14 18.09
CA ILE A 480 -8.20 -26.39 18.59
C ILE A 480 -7.54 -25.46 17.57
N ARG A 481 -7.94 -24.18 17.61
CA ARG A 481 -7.06 -23.00 17.79
C ARG A 481 -5.71 -22.95 17.01
N SER A 482 -5.58 -23.53 15.82
CA SER A 482 -4.41 -23.25 14.96
C SER A 482 -4.58 -21.83 14.37
N GLY A 483 -3.93 -20.85 15.00
CA GLY A 483 -3.98 -19.41 14.69
C GLY A 483 -3.36 -18.99 13.36
N THR A 484 -3.62 -19.71 12.27
CA THR A 484 -3.24 -19.29 10.92
C THR A 484 -4.44 -18.63 10.22
N ASP A 485 -4.37 -17.31 10.12
CA ASP A 485 -5.34 -16.33 9.55
C ASP A 485 -5.75 -16.54 8.07
N GLY A 486 -5.66 -17.73 7.49
CA GLY A 486 -5.69 -17.91 6.03
C GLY A 486 -7.02 -18.32 5.40
N ILE A 487 -7.79 -19.22 6.03
CA ILE A 487 -8.85 -19.97 5.33
C ILE A 487 -10.18 -19.84 6.07
N ARG A 488 -10.60 -18.59 6.32
CA ARG A 488 -11.95 -18.27 6.84
C ARG A 488 -13.03 -18.19 5.75
N SER A 489 -12.68 -18.38 4.47
CA SER A 489 -13.54 -18.06 3.31
C SER A 489 -14.06 -19.29 2.57
N ASP A 490 -14.42 -20.35 3.30
CA ASP A 490 -14.88 -21.57 2.64
C ASP A 490 -16.41 -21.71 2.63
N ARG A 491 -17.16 -20.94 3.42
CA ARG A 491 -18.64 -20.99 3.41
C ARG A 491 -19.23 -20.20 2.25
N LEU A 492 -20.21 -20.78 1.55
CA LEU A 492 -21.06 -20.03 0.64
C LEU A 492 -21.85 -18.98 1.44
N THR A 493 -21.71 -17.72 1.03
CA THR A 493 -22.55 -16.65 1.54
C THR A 493 -23.95 -16.76 0.96
N ALA A 494 -24.95 -16.24 1.68
CA ALA A 494 -26.33 -16.23 1.19
C ALA A 494 -26.49 -15.53 -0.17
N LYS A 495 -25.71 -14.47 -0.42
CA LYS A 495 -25.66 -13.79 -1.74
C LYS A 495 -25.09 -14.69 -2.85
N GLN A 496 -24.08 -15.51 -2.57
CA GLN A 496 -23.57 -16.48 -3.54
C GLN A 496 -24.61 -17.56 -3.85
N ILE A 497 -25.31 -18.07 -2.83
CA ILE A 497 -26.41 -19.02 -3.03
C ILE A 497 -27.50 -18.38 -3.88
N MET A 498 -27.90 -17.15 -3.58
CA MET A 498 -28.93 -16.48 -4.37
C MET A 498 -28.51 -16.26 -5.83
N ARG A 499 -27.23 -15.91 -6.06
CA ARG A 499 -26.69 -15.83 -7.41
C ARG A 499 -26.85 -17.17 -8.15
N TYR A 500 -26.50 -18.29 -7.52
CA TYR A 500 -26.67 -19.61 -8.12
C TYR A 500 -28.13 -19.96 -8.37
N VAL A 501 -29.03 -19.64 -7.43
CA VAL A 501 -30.48 -19.85 -7.58
C VAL A 501 -31.02 -19.05 -8.76
N ARG A 502 -30.58 -17.80 -8.96
CA ARG A 502 -30.99 -16.98 -10.11
C ARG A 502 -30.47 -17.54 -11.43
N GLU A 503 -29.18 -17.93 -11.48
CA GLU A 503 -28.60 -18.52 -12.70
C GLU A 503 -29.32 -19.83 -13.08
N THR A 504 -29.63 -20.66 -12.09
CA THR A 504 -30.39 -21.91 -12.26
C THR A 504 -31.84 -21.64 -12.65
N ARG A 505 -32.50 -20.65 -12.03
CA ARG A 505 -33.85 -20.22 -12.37
C ARG A 505 -33.94 -19.79 -13.82
N ALA A 506 -33.05 -18.92 -14.29
CA ALA A 506 -33.06 -18.45 -15.67
C ALA A 506 -32.86 -19.60 -16.67
N PHE A 507 -32.06 -20.60 -16.30
CA PHE A 507 -31.92 -21.83 -17.08
C PHE A 507 -33.24 -22.62 -17.13
N VAL A 508 -33.88 -22.82 -15.99
CA VAL A 508 -35.18 -23.50 -15.88
C VAL A 508 -36.24 -22.78 -16.72
N GLU A 509 -36.37 -21.46 -16.61
CA GLU A 509 -37.32 -20.64 -17.38
C GLU A 509 -37.12 -20.81 -18.90
N LYS A 510 -35.88 -20.73 -19.36
CA LYS A 510 -35.55 -20.84 -20.79
C LYS A 510 -35.93 -22.20 -21.38
N HIS A 511 -35.77 -23.27 -20.61
CA HIS A 511 -35.95 -24.64 -21.08
C HIS A 511 -37.26 -25.28 -20.63
N TYR A 512 -38.10 -24.56 -19.88
CA TYR A 512 -39.31 -25.12 -19.29
C TYR A 512 -40.25 -25.76 -20.34
N ALA A 513 -40.42 -25.11 -21.49
CA ALA A 513 -41.26 -25.62 -22.58
C ALA A 513 -40.76 -26.95 -23.18
N ASP A 514 -39.46 -27.23 -23.07
CA ASP A 514 -38.86 -28.49 -23.55
C ASP A 514 -39.14 -29.66 -22.59
N TYR A 515 -39.61 -29.37 -21.37
CA TYR A 515 -39.82 -30.36 -20.32
C TYR A 515 -41.31 -30.61 -20.09
N ARG A 516 -41.71 -31.89 -20.06
CA ARG A 516 -43.08 -32.26 -19.66
C ARG A 516 -43.23 -32.11 -18.13
N PRO A 517 -44.38 -31.60 -17.63
CA PRO A 517 -44.61 -31.28 -16.22
C PRO A 517 -44.59 -32.48 -15.25
N SER A 518 -44.42 -33.72 -15.74
CA SER A 518 -44.40 -34.95 -14.95
C SER A 518 -43.01 -35.52 -14.67
N ILE A 519 -41.93 -34.79 -14.95
CA ILE A 519 -40.55 -35.25 -14.75
C ILE A 519 -39.82 -34.29 -13.82
N ALA A 520 -39.31 -34.78 -12.68
CA ALA A 520 -38.36 -33.99 -11.90
C ALA A 520 -37.08 -33.81 -12.70
N LEU A 521 -36.69 -32.57 -12.96
CA LEU A 521 -35.55 -32.31 -13.82
C LEU A 521 -34.27 -32.14 -13.01
N HIS A 522 -33.42 -33.17 -12.97
CA HIS A 522 -32.11 -33.14 -12.32
C HIS A 522 -31.06 -32.36 -13.14
N ILE A 523 -31.07 -31.03 -13.03
CA ILE A 523 -30.05 -30.20 -13.70
C ILE A 523 -28.74 -30.24 -12.92
N VAL A 524 -27.65 -30.72 -13.54
CA VAL A 524 -26.30 -30.66 -12.97
C VAL A 524 -25.53 -29.49 -13.58
N ILE A 525 -25.34 -28.45 -12.78
CA ILE A 525 -24.50 -27.30 -13.15
C ILE A 525 -23.10 -27.54 -12.58
N ARG A 526 -22.03 -27.25 -13.33
CA ARG A 526 -20.64 -27.29 -12.82
C ARG A 526 -20.05 -25.88 -12.79
N ASP A 527 -19.65 -25.42 -11.60
CA ASP A 527 -18.94 -24.14 -11.46
C ASP A 527 -17.48 -24.27 -11.93
N GLY A 528 -16.97 -23.28 -12.68
CA GLY A 528 -15.55 -23.22 -13.10
C GLY A 528 -15.25 -23.45 -14.60
N GLU A 529 -16.03 -24.25 -15.32
CA GLU A 529 -15.80 -24.52 -16.76
C GLU A 529 -16.83 -23.81 -17.64
N LYS A 530 -16.51 -22.60 -18.14
CA LYS A 530 -17.22 -21.89 -19.22
C LYS A 530 -18.73 -22.19 -19.33
N GLY A 531 -19.47 -22.08 -18.23
CA GLY A 531 -20.93 -22.22 -18.21
C GLY A 531 -21.50 -23.45 -18.92
N ARG A 532 -20.81 -24.60 -18.91
CA ARG A 532 -21.38 -25.83 -19.46
C ARG A 532 -22.40 -26.40 -18.48
N PHE A 533 -23.67 -26.34 -18.86
CA PHE A 533 -24.77 -26.98 -18.17
C PHE A 533 -24.90 -28.42 -18.69
N LEU A 534 -24.84 -29.42 -17.79
CA LEU A 534 -25.17 -30.79 -18.13
C LEU A 534 -26.60 -31.06 -17.64
N VAL A 535 -27.54 -31.14 -18.57
CA VAL A 535 -28.93 -31.49 -18.24
C VAL A 535 -29.06 -33.01 -18.30
N SER A 536 -29.38 -33.63 -17.17
CA SER A 536 -29.83 -35.03 -17.12
C SER A 536 -31.26 -35.05 -16.59
N ALA A 537 -32.21 -35.45 -17.43
CA ALA A 537 -33.58 -35.65 -16.97
C ALA A 537 -33.70 -37.06 -16.37
N GLU A 538 -33.89 -37.16 -15.05
CA GLU A 538 -34.23 -38.41 -14.38
C GLU A 538 -35.68 -38.33 -13.90
N ARG A 539 -36.54 -39.28 -14.29
CA ARG A 539 -37.92 -39.33 -13.77
C ARG A 539 -37.87 -39.56 -12.26
N SER A 540 -38.28 -38.57 -11.48
CA SER A 540 -38.62 -38.77 -10.07
C SER A 540 -39.91 -39.58 -9.96
N GLU A 541 -39.88 -40.57 -9.07
CA GLU A 541 -40.99 -41.48 -8.79
C GLU A 541 -42.07 -40.88 -7.89
N CYS A 542 -42.05 -39.57 -7.58
CA CYS A 542 -42.95 -38.96 -6.60
C CYS A 542 -44.18 -38.31 -7.29
N PRO A 543 -45.33 -39.01 -7.44
CA PRO A 543 -46.43 -38.61 -8.33
C PRO A 543 -47.49 -37.75 -7.62
N GLU A 544 -47.42 -37.58 -6.30
CA GLU A 544 -48.56 -37.15 -5.48
C GLU A 544 -48.56 -35.65 -5.09
N ALA A 545 -47.49 -34.89 -5.34
CA ALA A 545 -47.47 -33.46 -5.07
C ALA A 545 -47.78 -32.67 -6.34
N ILE A 546 -48.98 -32.09 -6.44
CA ILE A 546 -49.35 -31.17 -7.52
C ILE A 546 -49.26 -29.73 -6.99
N PRO A 547 -48.41 -28.86 -7.57
CA PRO A 547 -47.41 -29.14 -8.61
C PRO A 547 -46.12 -29.74 -8.02
N ALA A 548 -45.47 -30.63 -8.77
CA ALA A 548 -44.14 -31.11 -8.39
C ALA A 548 -43.11 -29.99 -8.64
N PRO A 549 -42.32 -29.58 -7.62
CA PRO A 549 -41.28 -28.59 -7.85
C PRO A 549 -40.20 -29.16 -8.79
N ILE A 550 -39.66 -28.32 -9.67
CA ILE A 550 -38.44 -28.63 -10.41
C ILE A 550 -37.27 -28.65 -9.43
N VAL A 551 -36.53 -29.75 -9.38
CA VAL A 551 -35.40 -29.92 -8.46
C VAL A 551 -34.08 -29.87 -9.23
N ALA A 552 -33.35 -28.76 -9.12
CA ALA A 552 -32.01 -28.66 -9.71
C ALA A 552 -30.92 -28.97 -8.69
N GLU A 553 -29.81 -29.55 -9.13
CA GLU A 553 -28.65 -29.88 -8.29
C GLU A 553 -27.38 -29.23 -8.85
N LEU A 554 -26.99 -28.09 -8.30
CA LEU A 554 -25.73 -27.45 -8.66
C LEU A 554 -24.57 -28.22 -8.02
N ARG A 555 -23.68 -28.79 -8.84
CA ARG A 555 -22.41 -29.35 -8.40
C ARG A 555 -21.32 -28.28 -8.49
N TYR A 556 -20.62 -28.05 -7.41
CA TYR A 556 -19.56 -27.05 -7.37
C TYR A 556 -18.36 -27.59 -6.61
N ASP A 557 -17.17 -27.29 -7.09
CA ASP A 557 -15.94 -27.71 -6.44
C ASP A 557 -15.59 -26.75 -5.32
N ARG A 558 -15.27 -27.31 -4.15
CA ARG A 558 -14.89 -26.56 -2.96
C ARG A 558 -13.69 -27.24 -2.32
N ALA A 559 -12.56 -26.53 -2.29
CA ALA A 559 -11.29 -27.06 -1.80
C ALA A 559 -10.88 -28.41 -2.44
N GLY A 560 -11.22 -28.60 -3.71
CA GLY A 560 -10.96 -29.85 -4.44
C GLY A 560 -11.98 -30.96 -4.18
N GLU A 561 -12.99 -30.73 -3.33
CA GLU A 561 -14.09 -31.67 -3.10
C GLU A 561 -15.36 -31.22 -3.82
N PRO A 562 -16.03 -32.12 -4.57
CA PRO A 562 -17.32 -31.81 -5.17
C PRO A 562 -18.38 -31.69 -4.09
N ARG A 563 -19.16 -30.60 -4.14
CA ARG A 563 -20.32 -30.35 -3.31
C ARG A 563 -21.56 -30.26 -4.17
N THR A 564 -22.74 -30.49 -3.58
CA THR A 564 -24.02 -30.39 -4.29
C THR A 564 -24.95 -29.47 -3.51
N LEU A 565 -25.53 -28.50 -4.22
CA LEU A 565 -26.54 -27.57 -3.72
C LEU A 565 -27.86 -27.87 -4.42
N ARG A 566 -28.85 -28.34 -3.67
CA ARG A 566 -30.17 -28.70 -4.18
C ARG A 566 -31.10 -27.49 -4.12
N MET A 567 -31.76 -27.18 -5.24
CA MET A 567 -32.67 -26.05 -5.40
C MET A 567 -34.04 -26.54 -5.85
N LYS A 568 -35.09 -25.84 -5.46
CA LYS A 568 -36.48 -26.15 -5.83
C LYS A 568 -37.10 -24.94 -6.53
N PHE A 569 -37.67 -25.16 -7.70
CA PHE A 569 -38.32 -24.13 -8.50
C PHE A 569 -39.79 -24.47 -8.73
N LEU A 570 -40.66 -23.49 -8.56
CA LEU A 570 -42.10 -23.62 -8.76
C LEU A 570 -42.60 -22.55 -9.73
N PRO A 571 -43.56 -22.86 -10.63
CA PRO A 571 -44.10 -21.85 -11.52
C PRO A 571 -44.77 -20.71 -10.75
N GLU A 572 -44.67 -19.49 -11.27
CA GLU A 572 -45.14 -18.26 -10.62
C GLU A 572 -46.65 -18.27 -10.31
N CYS A 573 -47.45 -19.00 -11.09
CA CYS A 573 -48.89 -19.18 -10.83
C CYS A 573 -49.22 -19.88 -9.49
N TYR A 574 -48.24 -20.53 -8.88
CA TYR A 574 -48.35 -21.15 -7.55
C TYR A 574 -47.81 -20.25 -6.42
N ALA A 575 -47.25 -19.09 -6.74
CA ALA A 575 -46.86 -18.11 -5.72
C ALA A 575 -48.09 -17.74 -4.87
N GLY A 576 -47.89 -17.68 -3.56
CA GLY A 576 -48.94 -17.40 -2.59
C GLY A 576 -49.93 -18.53 -2.28
N ARG A 577 -49.89 -19.65 -3.03
CA ARG A 577 -50.74 -20.83 -2.78
C ARG A 577 -50.07 -21.90 -1.92
N ILE A 578 -48.76 -21.76 -1.70
CA ILE A 578 -47.96 -22.71 -0.93
C ILE A 578 -47.61 -22.02 0.39
N HIS A 579 -47.90 -22.71 1.49
CA HIS A 579 -47.73 -22.19 2.85
C HIS A 579 -46.63 -22.95 3.60
N PRO A 580 -45.35 -22.87 3.17
CA PRO A 580 -44.30 -23.53 3.92
C PRO A 580 -44.10 -22.80 5.26
N PRO A 581 -44.00 -23.48 6.41
CA PRO A 581 -43.69 -22.83 7.68
C PRO A 581 -42.32 -22.15 7.66
N TYR A 582 -41.41 -22.69 6.83
CA TYR A 582 -40.08 -22.17 6.61
C TYR A 582 -39.70 -22.23 5.13
N ARG A 583 -39.07 -21.17 4.61
CA ARG A 583 -38.59 -21.10 3.23
C ARG A 583 -37.07 -21.02 3.19
N LEU A 584 -36.42 -21.76 2.28
CA LEU A 584 -34.99 -21.61 1.98
C LEU A 584 -34.77 -20.68 0.78
N LEU A 585 -33.63 -20.01 0.73
CA LEU A 585 -33.19 -19.22 -0.43
C LEU A 585 -33.04 -20.08 -1.69
N THR A 586 -32.81 -21.38 -1.53
CA THR A 586 -32.77 -22.38 -2.60
C THR A 586 -34.16 -22.74 -3.15
N GLN A 587 -35.23 -22.13 -2.63
CA GLN A 587 -36.59 -22.27 -3.14
C GLN A 587 -37.01 -20.97 -3.83
N ALA A 588 -37.35 -21.01 -5.12
CA ALA A 588 -37.73 -19.83 -5.88
C ALA A 588 -38.91 -20.09 -6.82
N PHE A 589 -39.66 -19.04 -7.12
CA PHE A 589 -40.67 -19.07 -8.18
C PHE A 589 -40.05 -18.68 -9.53
N PHE A 590 -40.65 -19.10 -10.65
CA PHE A 590 -40.17 -18.80 -11.99
C PHE A 590 -41.31 -18.57 -12.98
N ALA A 591 -41.07 -17.74 -13.99
CA ALA A 591 -42.08 -17.43 -15.00
C ALA A 591 -42.18 -18.57 -16.02
N ALA A 592 -43.39 -19.13 -16.19
CA ALA A 592 -43.65 -20.18 -17.16
C ALA A 592 -45.13 -20.26 -17.53
N ASP A 593 -45.37 -20.54 -18.81
CA ASP A 593 -46.69 -20.90 -19.31
C ASP A 593 -46.92 -22.39 -19.02
N VAL A 594 -47.65 -22.66 -17.94
CA VAL A 594 -47.98 -24.02 -17.53
C VAL A 594 -49.38 -24.34 -18.07
N VAL A 595 -49.47 -25.39 -18.89
CA VAL A 595 -50.75 -25.94 -19.32
C VAL A 595 -51.53 -26.37 -18.08
N ASP A 596 -52.78 -25.92 -17.95
CA ASP A 596 -53.67 -26.17 -16.80
C ASP A 596 -53.22 -25.56 -15.46
N ALA A 597 -52.38 -24.52 -15.48
CA ALA A 597 -52.05 -23.80 -14.25
C ALA A 597 -53.26 -23.03 -13.67
N PRO A 598 -53.31 -22.89 -12.33
CA PRO A 598 -54.25 -21.96 -11.72
C PRO A 598 -53.97 -20.52 -12.17
N PRO A 599 -54.98 -19.64 -12.19
CA PRO A 599 -54.75 -18.22 -12.47
C PRO A 599 -53.80 -17.62 -11.42
N MET A 600 -52.90 -16.74 -11.87
CA MET A 600 -52.02 -15.97 -10.99
C MET A 600 -52.86 -15.15 -10.01
N LEU A 601 -52.47 -15.15 -8.74
CA LEU A 601 -53.09 -14.31 -7.73
C LEU A 601 -52.60 -12.85 -7.92
N PRO A 602 -53.50 -11.88 -8.08
CA PRO A 602 -53.12 -10.47 -8.17
C PRO A 602 -52.67 -9.93 -6.81
N ASP A 603 -51.84 -8.89 -6.83
CA ASP A 603 -51.50 -8.05 -5.67
C ASP A 603 -50.88 -8.78 -4.48
N LEU A 604 -50.17 -9.88 -4.71
CA LEU A 604 -49.39 -10.53 -3.65
C LEU A 604 -48.18 -9.66 -3.28
N ASP A 605 -48.07 -9.30 -1.99
CA ASP A 605 -46.86 -8.67 -1.49
C ASP A 605 -45.66 -9.65 -1.51
N GLN A 606 -44.45 -9.14 -1.31
CA GLN A 606 -43.24 -9.97 -1.34
C GLN A 606 -43.31 -11.15 -0.35
N ARG A 607 -43.90 -10.99 0.83
CA ARG A 607 -43.99 -12.03 1.85
C ARG A 607 -45.09 -13.04 1.50
N GLU A 608 -46.25 -12.59 1.07
CA GLU A 608 -47.36 -13.40 0.62
C GLU A 608 -46.97 -14.25 -0.59
N ARG A 609 -46.19 -13.72 -1.54
CA ARG A 609 -45.63 -14.52 -2.64
C ARG A 609 -44.86 -15.73 -2.13
N LEU A 610 -44.16 -15.59 -1.01
CA LEU A 610 -43.22 -16.57 -0.48
C LEU A 610 -43.83 -17.54 0.54
N PHE A 611 -44.84 -17.11 1.29
CA PHE A 611 -45.44 -17.86 2.40
C PHE A 611 -46.96 -18.03 2.29
N GLY A 612 -47.58 -17.42 1.28
CA GLY A 612 -49.03 -17.33 1.12
C GLY A 612 -49.69 -16.27 2.00
N ARG A 613 -50.96 -15.97 1.68
CA ARG A 613 -51.78 -15.02 2.43
C ARG A 613 -52.11 -15.58 3.81
N SER A 614 -51.97 -14.72 4.83
CA SER A 614 -52.32 -15.09 6.20
C SER A 614 -53.84 -15.12 6.35
N GLY A 615 -54.42 -16.29 6.61
CA GLY A 615 -55.85 -16.43 6.94
C GLY A 615 -56.72 -17.11 5.88
N GLU A 616 -56.23 -17.30 4.65
CA GLU A 616 -56.83 -18.26 3.72
C GLU A 616 -56.35 -19.66 4.11
N LEU A 617 -57.13 -20.35 4.95
CA LEU A 617 -56.93 -21.78 5.15
C LEU A 617 -57.00 -22.45 3.78
N ALA A 618 -55.95 -23.18 3.41
CA ALA A 618 -55.91 -23.97 2.20
C ALA A 618 -57.14 -24.89 2.17
N VAL A 619 -58.15 -24.51 1.39
CA VAL A 619 -59.22 -25.41 1.00
C VAL A 619 -58.53 -26.39 0.04
N ALA A 620 -58.20 -27.55 0.57
CA ALA A 620 -57.41 -28.60 -0.08
C ALA A 620 -58.04 -29.08 -1.38
#